data_AF-A0A7C4NJQ3-F1
#
_entry.id   AF-A0A7C4NJQ3-F1
#
_cell.length_a   1.000
_cell.length_b   1.000
_cell.length_c   1.000
_cell.angle_alpha   90.00
_cell.angle_beta   90.00
_cell.angle_gamma   90.00
#
_symmetry.space_group_name_H-M   'P 1'
#
loop_
_entity.id
_entity.type
_entity.pdbx_description
1 polymer ?
#
loop_
_entity_poly.entity_id
_entity_poly.type
_entity_poly.pdbx_seq_one_letter_code
_entity_poly.pdbx_strand_id
1 'polypeptide(L)'
;MREKEGAQHWILPGDSNNWLLGIERKVWGVRDRPSLRRVWTSLKPGDLLYFYVTRPISGVVGMGKVLAKFEGREPLWPDELQARTVIYPLRFEMEITALLPPERWATEAIDVRPLRIFVRAMNPVSPEKATLLLQKLQEKIPQGPGPVSERDRAHHTIQELLLEIGRMKGFYVEKEFPLDNERIDVVWKRVQLGVPTYAFEIQIGGEIYRALGKLKHAFDLWNSRIYLVMERRWDARVEELLSGTFHEIKDYLRKIFLDDVEQLTEALKRLRSIEEKLGL
;
A
#
# COMPACT_ATOMS: atom_id res chain seq x y z
N MET A 1 -9.11 -19.03 35.57
CA MET A 1 -9.45 -17.90 34.69
C MET A 1 -8.18 -17.12 34.43
N ARG A 2 -7.62 -17.16 33.21
CA ARG A 2 -6.45 -16.34 32.87
C ARG A 2 -6.96 -15.03 32.29
N GLU A 3 -6.59 -13.93 32.92
CA GLU A 3 -6.83 -12.58 32.43
C GLU A 3 -6.34 -12.46 30.97
N LYS A 4 -7.15 -11.84 30.11
CA LYS A 4 -6.71 -11.45 28.76
C LYS A 4 -5.65 -10.37 28.95
N GLU A 5 -4.36 -10.74 28.96
CA GLU A 5 -3.25 -9.78 28.85
C GLU A 5 -3.50 -8.92 27.61
N GLY A 6 -3.68 -7.62 27.80
CA GLY A 6 -3.82 -6.66 26.70
C GLY A 6 -2.55 -6.65 25.83
N ALA A 7 -2.71 -6.29 24.55
CA ALA A 7 -1.58 -6.15 23.63
C ALA A 7 -0.53 -5.17 24.20
N GLN A 8 0.75 -5.54 24.12
CA GLN A 8 1.82 -4.62 24.54
C GLN A 8 2.06 -3.55 23.48
N HIS A 9 2.64 -2.44 23.92
CA HIS A 9 2.87 -1.25 23.10
C HIS A 9 4.36 -1.00 22.94
N TRP A 10 4.83 -0.86 21.70
CA TRP A 10 6.25 -0.75 21.38
C TRP A 10 6.52 0.43 20.47
N ILE A 11 7.56 1.21 20.77
CA ILE A 11 8.04 2.26 19.86
C ILE A 11 9.32 1.78 19.16
N LEU A 12 9.35 1.96 17.84
CA LEU A 12 10.37 1.46 16.95
C LEU A 12 11.12 2.64 16.32
N PRO A 13 12.39 2.92 16.69
CA PRO A 13 13.18 3.93 15.99
C PRO A 13 13.82 3.38 14.72
N GLY A 14 13.80 4.17 13.65
CA GLY A 14 14.51 3.93 12.40
C GLY A 14 14.70 5.21 11.59
N ASP A 15 15.66 5.24 10.68
CA ASP A 15 15.77 6.32 9.70
C ASP A 15 14.70 6.22 8.61
N SER A 16 14.53 7.29 7.83
CA SER A 16 13.49 7.37 6.81
C SER A 16 13.62 6.31 5.72
N ASN A 17 14.84 6.03 5.26
CA ASN A 17 15.06 5.09 4.16
C ASN A 17 14.73 3.66 4.61
N ASN A 18 15.15 3.31 5.82
CA ASN A 18 14.83 2.02 6.39
C ASN A 18 13.33 1.87 6.61
N TRP A 19 12.65 2.91 7.11
CA TRP A 19 11.20 2.89 7.28
C TRP A 19 10.44 2.74 5.97
N LEU A 20 10.82 3.45 4.91
CA LEU A 20 10.18 3.32 3.59
C LEU A 20 10.18 1.87 3.12
N LEU A 21 11.33 1.20 3.17
CA LEU A 21 11.45 -0.19 2.76
C LEU A 21 10.75 -1.15 3.74
N GLY A 22 10.84 -0.90 5.05
CA GLY A 22 10.19 -1.73 6.06
C GLY A 22 8.66 -1.69 5.96
N ILE A 23 8.11 -0.53 5.59
CA ILE A 23 6.68 -0.32 5.31
C ILE A 23 6.29 -1.06 4.02
N GLU A 24 7.04 -0.88 2.94
CA GLU A 24 6.78 -1.54 1.64
C GLU A 24 6.80 -3.07 1.79
N ARG A 25 7.80 -3.59 2.49
CA ARG A 25 8.00 -5.04 2.70
C ARG A 25 7.23 -5.59 3.90
N LYS A 26 6.55 -4.74 4.67
CA LYS A 26 5.82 -5.09 5.91
C LYS A 26 6.70 -5.84 6.93
N VAL A 27 7.97 -5.49 7.02
CA VAL A 27 8.98 -6.14 7.87
C VAL A 27 9.83 -5.09 8.58
N TRP A 28 10.09 -5.30 9.87
CA TRP A 28 11.08 -4.52 10.62
C TRP A 28 12.09 -5.41 11.32
N GLY A 29 13.27 -4.87 11.57
CA GLY A 29 14.38 -5.59 12.18
C GLY A 29 15.08 -4.78 13.25
N VAL A 30 15.64 -5.48 14.23
CA VAL A 30 16.53 -4.89 15.22
C VAL A 30 17.87 -5.62 15.26
N ARG A 31 18.90 -4.93 15.74
CA ARG A 31 20.23 -5.50 15.94
C ARG A 31 20.18 -6.60 17.00
N ASP A 32 21.00 -7.63 16.82
CA ASP A 32 21.18 -8.65 17.84
C ASP A 32 22.11 -8.17 18.96
N ARG A 33 21.51 -7.55 19.97
CA ARG A 33 22.18 -7.18 21.23
C ARG A 33 21.40 -7.79 22.39
N PRO A 34 22.03 -8.15 23.53
CA PRO A 34 21.34 -8.82 24.62
C PRO A 34 20.05 -8.11 25.09
N SER A 35 20.07 -6.77 25.16
CA SER A 35 18.89 -5.97 25.51
C SER A 35 17.78 -6.05 24.46
N LEU A 36 18.12 -5.88 23.17
CA LEU A 36 17.17 -5.92 22.06
C LEU A 36 16.63 -7.34 21.79
N ARG A 37 17.46 -8.36 21.95
CA ARG A 37 17.03 -9.76 21.83
C ARG A 37 15.99 -10.10 22.88
N ARG A 38 16.15 -9.63 24.13
CA ARG A 38 15.13 -9.79 25.18
C ARG A 38 13.81 -9.13 24.78
N VAL A 39 13.87 -7.90 24.27
CA VAL A 39 12.70 -7.14 23.81
C VAL A 39 12.01 -7.80 22.60
N TRP A 40 12.78 -8.26 21.61
CA TRP A 40 12.27 -8.99 20.45
C TRP A 40 11.67 -10.35 20.84
N THR A 41 12.27 -11.02 21.83
CA THR A 41 11.73 -12.28 22.37
C THR A 41 10.38 -12.05 23.04
N SER A 42 10.18 -10.91 23.72
CA SER A 42 8.90 -10.57 24.35
C SER A 42 7.80 -10.13 23.38
N LEU A 43 8.10 -9.77 22.13
CA LEU A 43 7.08 -9.42 21.13
C LEU A 43 6.13 -10.61 20.90
N LYS A 44 4.83 -10.35 20.94
CA LYS A 44 3.77 -11.33 20.64
C LYS A 44 2.95 -10.88 19.42
N PRO A 45 2.42 -11.80 18.59
CA PRO A 45 1.44 -11.45 17.58
C PRO A 45 0.27 -10.66 18.19
N GLY A 46 -0.10 -9.55 17.54
CA GLY A 46 -1.12 -8.62 18.01
C GLY A 46 -0.61 -7.45 18.86
N ASP A 47 0.66 -7.46 19.29
CA ASP A 47 1.28 -6.30 19.95
C ASP A 47 1.28 -5.07 19.02
N LEU A 48 1.08 -3.89 19.60
CA LEU A 48 1.00 -2.62 18.88
C LEU A 48 2.37 -1.98 18.71
N LEU A 49 2.63 -1.50 17.50
CA LEU A 49 3.90 -0.91 17.08
C LEU A 49 3.70 0.55 16.70
N TYR A 50 4.61 1.44 17.13
CA TYR A 50 4.66 2.85 16.74
C TYR A 50 5.92 3.12 15.94
N PHE A 51 5.76 3.60 14.72
CA PHE A 51 6.86 3.81 13.77
C PHE A 51 7.48 5.19 14.01
N TYR A 52 8.63 5.24 14.67
CA TYR A 52 9.34 6.47 14.98
C TYR A 52 10.47 6.70 13.98
N VAL A 53 10.36 7.77 13.21
CA VAL A 53 11.42 8.19 12.28
C VAL A 53 12.39 9.09 13.04
N THR A 54 13.66 8.72 13.02
CA THR A 54 14.73 9.49 13.67
C THR A 54 15.00 10.81 12.93
N ARG A 55 16.05 11.54 13.30
CA ARG A 55 16.42 12.80 12.64
C ARG A 55 16.51 12.62 11.12
N PRO A 56 16.06 13.61 10.32
CA PRO A 56 15.62 14.95 10.72
C PRO A 56 14.17 15.06 11.24
N ILE A 57 13.32 14.05 11.00
CA ILE A 57 11.88 14.10 11.32
C ILE A 57 11.62 14.03 12.83
N SER A 58 12.26 13.08 13.53
CA SER A 58 12.18 12.93 15.00
C SER A 58 10.76 12.78 15.55
N GLY A 59 9.90 11.98 14.92
CA GLY A 59 8.49 11.83 15.30
C GLY A 59 7.90 10.49 14.89
N VAL A 60 6.72 10.18 15.47
CA VAL A 60 5.95 8.99 15.08
C VAL A 60 5.15 9.29 13.82
N VAL A 61 5.28 8.43 12.81
CA VAL A 61 4.64 8.59 11.50
C VAL A 61 3.54 7.58 11.23
N GLY A 62 3.43 6.54 12.05
CA GLY A 62 2.44 5.50 11.85
C GLY A 62 2.41 4.48 12.97
N MET A 63 1.55 3.49 12.82
CA MET A 63 1.43 2.35 13.70
C MET A 63 0.98 1.08 12.98
N GLY A 64 1.22 -0.04 13.65
CA GLY A 64 0.88 -1.36 13.16
C GLY A 64 0.76 -2.39 14.25
N LYS A 65 0.66 -3.65 13.85
CA LYS A 65 0.59 -4.83 14.72
C LYS A 65 1.62 -5.86 14.30
N VAL A 66 2.21 -6.54 15.28
CA VAL A 66 3.09 -7.68 15.01
C VAL A 66 2.27 -8.86 14.46
N LEU A 67 2.75 -9.50 13.41
CA LEU A 67 2.17 -10.73 12.86
C LEU A 67 2.99 -11.96 13.24
N ALA A 68 4.26 -12.00 12.86
CA ALA A 68 5.14 -13.13 13.07
C ALA A 68 6.60 -12.66 13.26
N LYS A 69 7.42 -13.49 13.90
CA LYS A 69 8.84 -13.20 14.17
C LYS A 69 9.73 -14.22 13.47
N PHE A 70 10.86 -13.76 12.95
CA PHE A 70 11.83 -14.63 12.28
C PHE A 70 13.24 -14.04 12.33
N GLU A 71 14.26 -14.88 12.09
CA GLU A 71 15.64 -14.42 11.94
C GLU A 71 15.96 -14.22 10.46
N GLY A 72 16.32 -12.99 10.09
CA GLY A 72 16.72 -12.62 8.74
C GLY A 72 18.17 -13.03 8.46
N ARG A 73 18.40 -13.60 7.27
CA ARG A 73 19.73 -14.09 6.85
C ARG A 73 20.31 -13.34 5.65
N GLU A 74 19.52 -12.49 5.02
CA GLU A 74 19.89 -11.75 3.81
C GLU A 74 19.78 -10.24 4.05
N PRO A 75 20.74 -9.43 3.58
CA PRO A 75 20.66 -7.98 3.59
C PRO A 75 19.35 -7.49 2.98
N LEU A 76 18.61 -6.68 3.74
CA LEU A 76 17.33 -6.10 3.32
C LEU A 76 17.41 -4.58 3.26
N TRP A 77 17.90 -3.95 4.33
CA TRP A 77 17.90 -2.49 4.45
C TRP A 77 19.01 -1.82 3.62
N PRO A 78 18.83 -0.58 3.15
CA PRO A 78 19.83 0.17 2.40
C PRO A 78 21.25 0.13 2.98
N ASP A 79 21.39 0.26 4.29
CA ASP A 79 22.68 0.18 4.99
C ASP A 79 23.25 -1.25 5.02
N GLU A 80 22.40 -2.27 5.17
CA GLU A 80 22.80 -3.68 5.02
C GLU A 80 23.25 -4.02 3.60
N LEU A 81 22.52 -3.54 2.60
CA LEU A 81 22.83 -3.75 1.17
C LEU A 81 24.15 -3.09 0.81
N GLN A 82 24.38 -1.87 1.29
CA GLN A 82 25.64 -1.16 1.08
C GLN A 82 26.82 -1.86 1.79
N ALA A 83 26.62 -2.32 3.02
CA ALA A 83 27.64 -3.02 3.79
C ALA A 83 27.78 -4.51 3.43
N ARG A 84 26.89 -5.04 2.59
CA ARG A 84 26.77 -6.46 2.21
C ARG A 84 26.76 -7.40 3.42
N THR A 85 26.11 -6.98 4.50
CA THR A 85 26.04 -7.74 5.75
C THR A 85 24.71 -7.54 6.44
N VAL A 86 24.27 -8.54 7.20
CA VAL A 86 23.03 -8.45 7.99
C VAL A 86 23.32 -7.70 9.29
N ILE A 87 22.77 -6.50 9.42
CA ILE A 87 22.89 -5.61 10.58
C ILE A 87 21.71 -5.83 11.54
N TYR A 88 20.52 -6.12 11.01
CA TYR A 88 19.25 -6.28 11.74
C TYR A 88 18.66 -7.69 11.54
N PRO A 89 19.29 -8.72 12.13
CA PRO A 89 18.87 -10.11 11.93
C PRO A 89 17.58 -10.47 12.69
N LEU A 90 17.23 -9.76 13.76
CA LEU A 90 16.03 -10.07 14.56
C LEU A 90 14.82 -9.37 13.94
N ARG A 91 14.07 -10.08 13.10
CA ARG A 91 13.01 -9.50 12.27
C ARG A 91 11.62 -9.92 12.71
N PHE A 92 10.63 -9.14 12.29
CA PHE A 92 9.23 -9.47 12.44
C PHE A 92 8.40 -8.84 11.33
N GLU A 93 7.36 -9.56 10.94
CA GLU A 93 6.32 -9.11 10.04
C GLU A 93 5.31 -8.23 10.79
N MET A 94 4.77 -7.25 10.08
CA MET A 94 3.76 -6.36 10.64
C MET A 94 2.60 -6.10 9.70
N GLU A 95 1.43 -5.92 10.29
CA GLU A 95 0.30 -5.26 9.65
C GLU A 95 0.40 -3.77 9.93
N ILE A 96 0.22 -2.92 8.91
CA ILE A 96 0.18 -1.48 9.08
C ILE A 96 -1.29 -1.08 9.31
N THR A 97 -1.57 -0.47 10.45
CA THR A 97 -2.94 -0.07 10.83
C THR A 97 -3.17 1.43 10.62
N ALA A 98 -2.12 2.24 10.62
CA ALA A 98 -2.21 3.66 10.27
C ALA A 98 -0.84 4.20 9.85
N LEU A 99 -0.79 5.08 8.86
CA LEU A 99 0.48 5.62 8.36
C LEU A 99 0.26 6.99 7.71
N LEU A 100 1.12 7.96 8.06
CA LEU A 100 1.25 9.20 7.30
C LEU A 100 1.95 8.92 5.98
N PRO A 101 1.49 9.51 4.86
CA PRO A 101 2.26 9.53 3.62
C PRO A 101 3.67 10.09 3.85
N PRO A 102 4.73 9.52 3.23
CA PRO A 102 6.12 9.96 3.41
C PRO A 102 6.33 11.46 3.22
N GLU A 103 5.61 12.08 2.30
CA GLU A 103 5.69 13.51 1.98
C GLU A 103 5.26 14.39 3.16
N ARG A 104 4.48 13.83 4.09
CA ARG A 104 3.96 14.51 5.28
C ARG A 104 4.76 14.23 6.54
N TRP A 105 5.77 13.36 6.49
CA TRP A 105 6.53 13.01 7.70
C TRP A 105 7.23 14.23 8.31
N ALA A 106 7.80 15.10 7.47
CA ALA A 106 8.53 16.28 7.95
C ALA A 106 7.64 17.31 8.67
N THR A 107 6.36 17.39 8.32
CA THR A 107 5.43 18.44 8.80
C THR A 107 4.40 17.91 9.79
N GLU A 108 3.95 16.67 9.64
CA GLU A 108 2.80 16.12 10.36
C GLU A 108 3.16 15.05 11.39
N ALA A 109 4.40 14.55 11.42
CA ALA A 109 4.84 13.54 12.38
C ALA A 109 4.55 13.95 13.83
N ILE A 110 4.19 12.98 14.65
CA ILE A 110 3.79 13.21 16.04
C ILE A 110 5.02 13.34 16.90
N ASP A 111 5.20 14.52 17.48
CA ASP A 111 6.22 14.75 18.48
C ASP A 111 5.87 14.03 19.79
N VAL A 112 6.76 13.12 20.20
CA VAL A 112 6.63 12.31 21.41
C VAL A 112 7.35 12.92 22.62
N ARG A 113 8.12 14.01 22.45
CA ARG A 113 8.80 14.71 23.56
C ARG A 113 7.80 15.27 24.58
N PRO A 114 6.66 15.89 24.19
CA PRO A 114 5.64 16.31 25.15
C PRO A 114 5.04 15.15 25.95
N LEU A 115 5.04 13.93 25.38
CA LEU A 115 4.56 12.71 26.04
C LEU A 115 5.61 12.06 26.96
N ARG A 116 6.81 12.65 27.06
CA ARG A 116 7.96 12.11 27.83
C ARG A 116 8.27 10.66 27.46
N ILE A 117 8.17 10.32 26.17
CA ILE A 117 8.60 9.04 25.62
C ILE A 117 10.04 9.23 25.13
N PHE A 118 10.98 8.51 25.74
CA PHE A 118 12.38 8.53 25.34
C PHE A 118 12.65 7.44 24.32
N VAL A 119 13.07 7.82 23.12
CA VAL A 119 13.33 6.89 22.02
C VAL A 119 14.83 6.82 21.76
N ARG A 120 15.47 5.71 22.13
CA ARG A 120 16.89 5.43 21.85
C ARG A 120 17.09 4.11 21.09
N ALA A 121 16.21 3.15 21.34
CA ALA A 121 16.17 1.83 20.74
C ALA A 121 14.72 1.34 20.82
N MET A 122 14.41 0.16 20.29
CA MET A 122 13.10 -0.45 20.50
C MET A 122 12.83 -0.62 22.00
N ASN A 123 11.77 -0.01 22.50
CA ASN A 123 11.41 -0.04 23.91
C ASN A 123 9.89 -0.09 24.10
N PRO A 124 9.42 -0.68 25.21
CA PRO A 124 8.01 -0.67 25.54
C PRO A 124 7.55 0.77 25.86
N VAL A 125 6.29 1.05 25.56
CA VAL A 125 5.58 2.28 25.92
C VAL A 125 4.57 1.92 27.00
N SER A 126 4.54 2.70 28.09
CA SER A 126 3.57 2.44 29.16
C SER A 126 2.14 2.68 28.65
N PRO A 127 1.12 1.95 29.15
CA PRO A 127 -0.26 2.09 28.69
C PRO A 127 -0.79 3.53 28.72
N GLU A 128 -0.41 4.34 29.72
CA GLU A 128 -0.85 5.72 29.83
C GLU A 128 -0.31 6.59 28.69
N LYS A 129 0.99 6.41 28.37
CA LYS A 129 1.64 7.13 27.26
C LYS A 129 1.15 6.63 25.91
N ALA A 130 0.90 5.33 25.80
CA ALA A 130 0.35 4.72 24.60
C ALA A 130 -1.06 5.26 24.30
N THR A 131 -1.93 5.41 25.29
CA THR A 131 -3.25 6.02 25.12
C THR A 131 -3.16 7.45 24.59
N LEU A 132 -2.27 8.28 25.15
CA LEU A 132 -2.05 9.65 24.64
C LEU A 132 -1.48 9.66 23.22
N LEU A 133 -0.57 8.73 22.91
CA LEU A 133 -0.02 8.60 21.57
C LEU A 133 -1.08 8.14 20.57
N LEU A 134 -1.94 7.20 20.95
CA LEU A 134 -3.08 6.74 20.15
C LEU A 134 -4.09 7.85 19.93
N GLN A 135 -4.37 8.68 20.92
CA GLN A 135 -5.24 9.84 20.77
C GLN A 135 -4.65 10.83 19.75
N LYS A 136 -3.37 11.19 19.89
CA LYS A 136 -2.69 12.06 18.90
C LYS A 136 -2.62 11.44 17.52
N LEU A 137 -2.43 10.12 17.46
CA LEU A 137 -2.50 9.35 16.22
C LEU A 137 -3.91 9.45 15.67
N GLN A 138 -4.98 9.25 16.43
CA GLN A 138 -6.37 9.41 15.95
C GLN A 138 -6.67 10.82 15.44
N GLU A 139 -6.17 11.85 16.11
CA GLU A 139 -6.36 13.25 15.72
C GLU A 139 -5.64 13.60 14.40
N LYS A 140 -4.46 13.02 14.14
CA LYS A 140 -3.64 13.30 12.94
C LYS A 140 -3.72 12.24 11.84
N ILE A 141 -4.01 11.01 12.22
CA ILE A 141 -4.05 9.76 11.45
C ILE A 141 -5.29 8.98 11.93
N PRO A 142 -6.50 9.30 11.43
CA PRO A 142 -7.73 8.71 11.92
C PRO A 142 -7.63 7.18 12.11
N GLN A 143 -7.78 6.67 13.35
CA GLN A 143 -7.69 5.23 13.64
C GLN A 143 -9.06 4.55 13.57
N GLY A 144 -9.06 3.40 12.93
CA GLY A 144 -9.93 2.24 13.16
C GLY A 144 -9.28 1.04 12.46
N PRO A 145 -9.88 -0.16 12.42
CA PRO A 145 -9.69 -1.05 11.27
C PRO A 145 -10.31 -0.33 10.05
N GLY A 146 -9.65 0.76 9.66
CA GLY A 146 -10.26 1.87 8.98
C GLY A 146 -10.46 1.51 7.52
N PRO A 147 -11.48 2.07 6.89
CA PRO A 147 -11.74 1.80 5.50
C PRO A 147 -10.47 2.21 4.75
N VAL A 148 -9.87 1.22 4.06
CA VAL A 148 -9.09 1.32 2.82
C VAL A 148 -9.00 2.81 2.43
N SER A 149 -7.84 3.50 2.53
CA SER A 149 -7.75 4.99 2.45
C SER A 149 -8.69 5.56 1.39
N GLU A 150 -9.26 6.78 1.45
CA GLU A 150 -10.21 7.22 0.39
C GLU A 150 -9.74 6.88 -1.04
N ARG A 151 -8.42 6.96 -1.26
CA ARG A 151 -7.77 6.47 -2.47
C ARG A 151 -7.83 4.98 -2.66
N ASP A 152 -7.43 4.16 -1.69
CA ASP A 152 -7.55 2.72 -1.79
C ASP A 152 -9.05 2.30 -1.92
N ARG A 153 -9.98 3.02 -1.28
CA ARG A 153 -11.43 2.75 -1.26
C ARG A 153 -11.97 3.02 -2.67
N ALA A 154 -11.56 4.14 -3.23
CA ALA A 154 -11.84 4.50 -4.60
C ALA A 154 -11.17 3.52 -5.57
N HIS A 155 -9.94 3.06 -5.29
CA HIS A 155 -9.23 2.08 -6.12
C HIS A 155 -9.98 0.76 -6.16
N HIS A 156 -10.32 0.21 -4.99
CA HIS A 156 -11.12 -1.00 -4.88
C HIS A 156 -12.51 -0.82 -5.51
N THR A 157 -13.17 0.33 -5.30
CA THR A 157 -14.45 0.64 -5.94
C THR A 157 -14.33 0.58 -7.47
N ILE A 158 -13.33 1.25 -8.03
CA ILE A 158 -13.10 1.29 -9.48
C ILE A 158 -12.71 -0.09 -10.02
N GLN A 159 -11.90 -0.86 -9.30
CA GLN A 159 -11.61 -2.26 -9.65
C GLN A 159 -12.91 -3.06 -9.80
N GLU A 160 -13.78 -3.02 -8.78
CA GLU A 160 -15.04 -3.78 -8.82
C GLU A 160 -15.99 -3.29 -9.93
N LEU A 161 -16.05 -1.98 -10.20
CA LEU A 161 -16.82 -1.43 -11.33
C LEU A 161 -16.28 -1.95 -12.67
N LEU A 162 -14.96 -1.98 -12.88
CA LEU A 162 -14.36 -2.52 -14.10
C LEU A 162 -14.63 -4.02 -14.25
N LEU A 163 -14.59 -4.79 -13.16
CA LEU A 163 -14.97 -6.21 -13.19
C LEU A 163 -16.45 -6.37 -13.57
N GLU A 164 -17.33 -5.55 -13.00
CA GLU A 164 -18.76 -5.55 -13.31
C GLU A 164 -19.02 -5.21 -14.79
N ILE A 165 -18.41 -4.15 -15.30
CA ILE A 165 -18.50 -3.76 -16.72
C ILE A 165 -18.03 -4.91 -17.61
N GLY A 166 -16.88 -5.53 -17.30
CA GLY A 166 -16.33 -6.63 -18.09
C GLY A 166 -17.27 -7.84 -18.13
N ARG A 167 -17.87 -8.22 -16.99
CA ARG A 167 -18.88 -9.29 -16.92
C ARG A 167 -20.12 -8.97 -17.74
N MET A 168 -20.66 -7.75 -17.63
CA MET A 168 -21.81 -7.30 -18.44
C MET A 168 -21.52 -7.34 -19.93
N LYS A 169 -20.27 -7.12 -20.34
CA LYS A 169 -19.83 -7.21 -21.74
C LYS A 169 -19.43 -8.62 -22.18
N GLY A 170 -19.61 -9.64 -21.34
CA GLY A 170 -19.35 -11.04 -21.67
C GLY A 170 -17.88 -11.46 -21.61
N PHE A 171 -17.03 -10.72 -20.90
CA PHE A 171 -15.63 -11.10 -20.70
C PHE A 171 -15.42 -11.94 -19.43
N TYR A 172 -14.36 -12.76 -19.45
CA TYR A 172 -13.80 -13.34 -18.23
C TYR A 172 -12.92 -12.29 -17.56
N VAL A 173 -13.22 -11.96 -16.31
CA VAL A 173 -12.55 -10.86 -15.58
C VAL A 173 -11.76 -11.39 -14.40
N GLU A 174 -10.56 -10.85 -14.20
CA GLU A 174 -9.71 -11.14 -13.04
C GLU A 174 -9.11 -9.84 -12.51
N LYS A 175 -8.83 -9.80 -11.21
CA LYS A 175 -8.13 -8.69 -10.54
C LYS A 175 -6.78 -9.15 -10.02
N GLU A 176 -5.87 -8.20 -9.85
CA GLU A 176 -4.52 -8.45 -9.31
C GLU A 176 -3.77 -9.52 -10.13
N PHE A 177 -3.93 -9.47 -11.45
CA PHE A 177 -3.46 -10.49 -12.39
C PHE A 177 -1.93 -10.46 -12.48
N PRO A 178 -1.25 -11.62 -12.33
CA PRO A 178 0.20 -11.67 -12.33
C PRO A 178 0.84 -11.10 -13.61
N LEU A 179 1.87 -10.28 -13.43
CA LEU A 179 2.74 -9.74 -14.47
C LEU A 179 4.19 -9.86 -14.00
N ASP A 180 4.75 -11.07 -14.12
CA ASP A 180 6.01 -11.49 -13.52
C ASP A 180 6.10 -11.16 -12.01
N ASN A 181 6.94 -10.19 -11.64
CA ASN A 181 7.13 -9.73 -10.26
C ASN A 181 6.13 -8.65 -9.82
N GLU A 182 5.23 -8.24 -10.72
CA GLU A 182 4.20 -7.25 -10.50
C GLU A 182 2.80 -7.82 -10.75
N ARG A 183 1.79 -6.96 -10.62
CA ARG A 183 0.38 -7.29 -10.87
C ARG A 183 -0.29 -6.14 -11.61
N ILE A 184 -1.18 -6.50 -12.54
CA ILE A 184 -2.12 -5.60 -13.20
C ILE A 184 -3.43 -5.60 -12.41
N ASP A 185 -3.96 -4.41 -12.12
CA ASP A 185 -5.13 -4.25 -11.26
C ASP A 185 -6.35 -5.03 -11.78
N VAL A 186 -6.70 -4.90 -13.06
CA VAL A 186 -7.82 -5.61 -13.68
C VAL A 186 -7.47 -6.06 -15.10
N VAL A 187 -7.87 -7.28 -15.45
CA VAL A 187 -7.76 -7.81 -16.82
C VAL A 187 -9.09 -8.38 -17.30
N TRP A 188 -9.35 -8.21 -18.61
CA TRP A 188 -10.46 -8.88 -19.28
C TRP A 188 -9.95 -9.81 -20.37
N LYS A 189 -10.48 -11.03 -20.40
CA LYS A 189 -10.11 -12.11 -21.34
C LYS A 189 -11.32 -12.54 -22.16
N ARG A 190 -11.09 -12.84 -23.44
CA ARG A 190 -12.11 -13.46 -24.31
C ARG A 190 -12.34 -14.94 -24.00
N VAL A 191 -11.31 -15.62 -23.50
CA VAL A 191 -11.32 -17.05 -23.16
C VAL A 191 -10.74 -17.21 -21.77
N GLN A 192 -11.35 -18.07 -20.94
CA GLN A 192 -10.98 -18.22 -19.53
C GLN A 192 -9.49 -18.57 -19.32
N LEU A 193 -8.92 -19.44 -20.16
CA LEU A 193 -7.49 -19.83 -20.09
C LEU A 193 -6.60 -19.02 -21.05
N GLY A 194 -7.14 -17.99 -21.70
CA GLY A 194 -6.39 -17.14 -22.62
C GLY A 194 -5.58 -16.04 -21.92
N VAL A 195 -4.81 -15.30 -22.70
CA VAL A 195 -4.11 -14.09 -22.23
C VAL A 195 -5.06 -12.88 -22.12
N PRO A 196 -4.76 -11.89 -21.26
CA PRO A 196 -5.48 -10.62 -21.19
C PRO A 196 -5.64 -9.94 -22.55
N THR A 197 -6.90 -9.71 -22.95
CA THR A 197 -7.22 -8.89 -24.12
C THR A 197 -7.24 -7.40 -23.76
N TYR A 198 -7.66 -7.09 -22.54
CA TYR A 198 -7.67 -5.75 -21.97
C TYR A 198 -6.92 -5.78 -20.64
N ALA A 199 -6.09 -4.77 -20.40
CA ALA A 199 -5.37 -4.58 -19.15
C ALA A 199 -5.62 -3.15 -18.65
N PHE A 200 -6.02 -3.05 -17.38
CA PHE A 200 -6.36 -1.79 -16.73
C PHE A 200 -5.47 -1.59 -15.50
N GLU A 201 -4.88 -0.42 -15.39
CA GLU A 201 -4.14 0.03 -14.21
C GLU A 201 -4.81 1.30 -13.66
N ILE A 202 -5.05 1.35 -12.35
CA ILE A 202 -5.84 2.40 -11.70
C ILE A 202 -4.92 3.30 -10.86
N GLN A 203 -4.85 4.57 -11.25
CA GLN A 203 -3.96 5.59 -10.69
C GLN A 203 -4.74 6.72 -10.01
N ILE A 204 -4.93 6.59 -8.69
CA ILE A 204 -5.58 7.62 -7.86
C ILE A 204 -4.52 8.47 -7.16
N GLY A 205 -3.54 7.84 -6.52
CA GLY A 205 -2.33 8.48 -5.98
C GLY A 205 -1.10 7.58 -6.09
N GLY A 206 0.11 8.13 -5.93
CA GLY A 206 1.36 7.39 -6.12
C GLY A 206 2.07 7.75 -7.43
N GLU A 207 2.90 6.83 -7.93
CA GLU A 207 3.85 7.08 -9.01
C GLU A 207 3.33 6.63 -10.39
N ILE A 208 2.90 7.58 -11.23
CA ILE A 208 2.41 7.35 -12.61
C ILE A 208 3.41 6.55 -13.45
N TYR A 209 4.71 6.79 -13.25
CA TYR A 209 5.77 6.15 -14.02
C TYR A 209 5.68 4.63 -13.91
N ARG A 210 5.44 4.11 -12.70
CA ARG A 210 5.29 2.68 -12.46
C ARG A 210 4.05 2.13 -13.14
N ALA A 211 2.91 2.82 -13.05
CA ALA A 211 1.67 2.42 -13.72
C ALA A 211 1.84 2.29 -15.24
N LEU A 212 2.51 3.27 -15.86
CA LEU A 212 2.84 3.21 -17.30
C LEU A 212 3.83 2.09 -17.63
N GLY A 213 4.80 1.82 -16.75
CA GLY A 213 5.72 0.69 -16.86
C GLY A 213 4.99 -0.66 -16.92
N LYS A 214 4.03 -0.89 -16.01
CA LYS A 214 3.21 -2.10 -16.01
C LYS A 214 2.37 -2.24 -17.27
N LEU A 215 1.73 -1.15 -17.71
CA LEU A 215 0.91 -1.17 -18.93
C LEU A 215 1.76 -1.42 -20.18
N LYS A 216 2.95 -0.83 -20.27
CA LYS A 216 3.89 -1.14 -21.34
C LYS A 216 4.25 -2.63 -21.34
N HIS A 217 4.56 -3.19 -20.18
CA HIS A 217 4.90 -4.61 -20.07
C HIS A 217 3.71 -5.51 -20.44
N ALA A 218 2.49 -5.20 -20.01
CA ALA A 218 1.29 -5.93 -20.44
C ALA A 218 1.06 -5.86 -21.96
N PHE A 219 1.34 -4.70 -22.58
CA PHE A 219 1.30 -4.54 -24.04
C PHE A 219 2.37 -5.39 -24.74
N ASP A 220 3.62 -5.34 -24.28
CA ASP A 220 4.72 -6.10 -24.88
C ASP A 220 4.51 -7.62 -24.75
N LEU A 221 3.94 -8.09 -23.64
CA LEU A 221 3.79 -9.52 -23.35
C LEU A 221 2.55 -10.15 -24.00
N TRP A 222 1.41 -9.45 -23.99
CA TRP A 222 0.12 -10.02 -24.43
C TRP A 222 -0.49 -9.30 -25.62
N ASN A 223 0.12 -8.20 -26.08
CA ASN A 223 -0.49 -7.28 -27.04
C ASN A 223 -1.89 -6.82 -26.58
N SER A 224 -2.03 -6.60 -25.26
CA SER A 224 -3.30 -6.18 -24.65
C SER A 224 -3.67 -4.76 -25.10
N ARG A 225 -4.98 -4.49 -25.13
CA ARG A 225 -5.48 -3.11 -25.15
C ARG A 225 -5.30 -2.54 -23.74
N ILE A 226 -4.44 -1.53 -23.62
CA ILE A 226 -3.99 -1.01 -22.33
C ILE A 226 -4.71 0.28 -21.96
N TYR A 227 -5.19 0.34 -20.72
CA TYR A 227 -6.00 1.44 -20.21
C TYR A 227 -5.41 1.95 -18.90
N LEU A 228 -5.17 3.26 -18.84
CA LEU A 228 -4.84 3.94 -17.59
C LEU A 228 -6.10 4.62 -17.07
N VAL A 229 -6.56 4.18 -15.89
CA VAL A 229 -7.76 4.68 -15.23
C VAL A 229 -7.31 5.64 -14.12
N MET A 230 -7.65 6.93 -14.19
CA MET A 230 -6.95 7.93 -13.39
C MET A 230 -7.80 9.14 -12.98
N GLU A 231 -7.35 9.88 -11.97
CA GLU A 231 -7.89 11.22 -11.69
C GLU A 231 -7.50 12.22 -12.80
N ARG A 232 -8.40 13.14 -13.14
CA ARG A 232 -8.19 14.17 -14.18
C ARG A 232 -6.94 15.03 -13.95
N ARG A 233 -6.55 15.26 -12.69
CA ARG A 233 -5.34 16.02 -12.33
C ARG A 233 -4.04 15.47 -12.92
N TRP A 234 -4.02 14.18 -13.28
CA TRP A 234 -2.81 13.51 -13.76
C TRP A 234 -2.62 13.63 -15.28
N ASP A 235 -3.61 14.16 -16.02
CA ASP A 235 -3.64 14.09 -17.49
C ASP A 235 -2.43 14.75 -18.16
N ALA A 236 -2.09 15.97 -17.73
CA ALA A 236 -0.93 16.68 -18.25
C ALA A 236 0.39 15.91 -18.01
N ARG A 237 0.54 15.29 -16.84
CA ARG A 237 1.75 14.53 -16.49
C ARG A 237 1.87 13.24 -17.28
N VAL A 238 0.74 12.56 -17.53
CA VAL A 238 0.71 11.36 -18.39
C VAL A 238 1.08 11.74 -19.81
N GLU A 239 0.57 12.85 -20.35
CA GLU A 239 0.86 13.28 -21.71
C GLU A 239 2.35 13.62 -21.91
N GLU A 240 2.98 14.24 -20.92
CA GLU A 240 4.43 14.49 -20.90
C GLU A 240 5.22 13.17 -20.97
N LEU A 241 4.87 12.20 -20.12
CA LEU A 241 5.55 10.90 -20.06
C LEU A 241 5.36 10.07 -21.33
N LEU A 242 4.16 10.12 -21.93
CA LEU A 242 3.86 9.48 -23.21
C LEU A 242 4.57 10.17 -24.37
N SER A 243 4.86 11.46 -24.30
CA SER A 243 5.60 12.13 -25.38
C SER A 243 7.12 11.93 -25.27
N GLY A 244 7.61 11.47 -24.13
CA GLY A 244 9.02 11.14 -23.89
C GLY A 244 9.23 9.64 -23.68
N THR A 245 9.42 9.23 -22.43
CA THR A 245 9.86 7.89 -22.05
C THR A 245 8.95 6.76 -22.53
N PHE A 246 7.64 7.00 -22.59
CA PHE A 246 6.63 6.00 -22.95
C PHE A 246 6.01 6.24 -24.34
N HIS A 247 6.74 6.86 -25.26
CA HIS A 247 6.25 7.15 -26.62
C HIS A 247 5.81 5.92 -27.41
N GLU A 248 6.44 4.76 -27.16
CA GLU A 248 6.08 3.49 -27.81
C GLU A 248 4.62 3.08 -27.60
N ILE A 249 4.03 3.43 -26.45
CA ILE A 249 2.64 3.06 -26.11
C ILE A 249 1.65 4.20 -26.30
N LYS A 250 2.10 5.38 -26.77
CA LYS A 250 1.27 6.58 -26.85
C LYS A 250 -0.01 6.38 -27.66
N ASP A 251 0.08 5.73 -28.81
CA ASP A 251 -1.07 5.51 -29.71
C ASP A 251 -1.98 4.36 -29.25
N TYR A 252 -1.45 3.47 -28.41
CA TYR A 252 -2.12 2.26 -27.92
C TYR A 252 -2.80 2.47 -26.57
N LEU A 253 -2.23 3.31 -25.70
CA LEU A 253 -2.78 3.62 -24.39
C LEU A 253 -4.09 4.41 -24.54
N ARG A 254 -5.08 4.01 -23.75
CA ARG A 254 -6.33 4.75 -23.60
C ARG A 254 -6.44 5.30 -22.17
N LYS A 255 -6.62 6.60 -22.04
CA LYS A 255 -6.87 7.29 -20.77
C LYS A 255 -8.36 7.22 -20.47
N ILE A 256 -8.72 6.78 -19.27
CA ILE A 256 -10.09 6.77 -18.75
C ILE A 256 -10.08 7.49 -17.41
N PHE A 257 -11.10 8.30 -17.12
CA PHE A 257 -11.21 8.97 -15.83
C PHE A 257 -12.14 8.22 -14.87
N LEU A 258 -11.90 8.36 -13.56
CA LEU A 258 -12.66 7.63 -12.53
C LEU A 258 -14.18 7.86 -12.67
N ASP A 259 -14.57 9.12 -12.90
CA ASP A 259 -15.96 9.53 -13.10
C ASP A 259 -16.59 8.95 -14.36
N ASP A 260 -15.81 8.68 -15.41
CA ASP A 260 -16.32 8.05 -16.63
C ASP A 260 -16.63 6.55 -16.40
N VAL A 261 -15.86 5.86 -15.53
CA VAL A 261 -16.11 4.46 -15.17
C VAL A 261 -17.41 4.33 -14.38
N GLU A 262 -17.64 5.24 -13.43
CA GLU A 262 -18.87 5.29 -12.64
C GLU A 262 -20.09 5.53 -13.55
N GLN A 263 -20.03 6.53 -14.42
CA GLN A 263 -21.09 6.86 -15.37
C GLN A 263 -21.41 5.70 -16.32
N LEU A 264 -20.38 5.03 -16.87
CA LEU A 264 -20.59 3.87 -17.75
C LEU A 264 -21.28 2.73 -17.01
N THR A 265 -20.91 2.48 -15.76
CA THR A 265 -21.51 1.41 -14.96
C THR A 265 -22.98 1.68 -14.70
N GLU A 266 -23.34 2.91 -14.33
CA GLU A 266 -24.74 3.30 -14.11
C GLU A 266 -25.55 3.16 -15.41
N ALA A 267 -25.01 3.61 -16.54
CA ALA A 267 -25.66 3.48 -17.83
C ALA A 267 -25.93 2.01 -18.22
N LEU A 268 -24.95 1.13 -18.01
CA LEU A 268 -25.11 -0.31 -18.28
C LEU A 268 -26.13 -0.97 -17.35
N LYS A 269 -26.15 -0.61 -16.06
CA LYS A 269 -27.17 -1.08 -15.10
C LYS A 269 -28.57 -0.67 -15.52
N ARG A 270 -28.73 0.59 -15.95
CA ARG A 270 -30.01 1.11 -16.44
C ARG A 270 -30.46 0.38 -17.70
N LEU A 271 -29.55 0.17 -18.66
CA LEU A 271 -29.85 -0.59 -19.88
C LEU A 271 -30.33 -1.99 -19.54
N ARG A 272 -29.59 -2.71 -18.71
CA ARG A 272 -29.95 -4.07 -18.28
C ARG A 272 -31.32 -4.11 -17.58
N SER A 273 -31.63 -3.14 -16.72
CA SER A 273 -32.95 -3.07 -16.08
C SER A 273 -34.09 -2.83 -17.08
N ILE A 274 -33.83 -2.10 -18.17
CA ILE A 274 -34.79 -1.92 -19.26
C ILE A 274 -34.95 -3.22 -20.05
N GLU A 275 -33.84 -3.89 -20.40
CA GLU A 275 -33.84 -5.18 -21.09
C GLU A 275 -34.62 -6.25 -20.30
N GLU A 276 -34.36 -6.37 -19.00
CA GLU A 276 -35.09 -7.28 -18.10
C GLU A 276 -36.61 -6.99 -18.06
N LYS A 277 -37.02 -5.72 -18.10
CA LYS A 277 -38.45 -5.34 -18.17
C LYS A 277 -39.09 -5.66 -19.51
N LEU A 278 -38.31 -5.62 -20.58
CA LEU A 278 -38.76 -5.91 -21.94
C LEU A 278 -38.64 -7.40 -22.30
N GLY A 279 -37.96 -8.21 -21.47
CA GLY A 279 -37.73 -9.63 -21.70
C GLY A 279 -36.69 -9.92 -22.78
N LEU A 280 -35.70 -9.01 -22.94
CA LEU A 280 -34.58 -9.14 -23.88
C LEU A 280 -33.30 -9.62 -23.20
#